data_AF-A0A7C5XE20-F1
#
_entry.id   AF-A0A7C5XE20-F1
#
_cell.length_a   1.000
_cell.length_b   1.000
_cell.length_c   1.000
_cell.angle_alpha   90.00
_cell.angle_beta   90.00
_cell.angle_gamma   90.00
#
_symmetry.space_group_name_H-M   'P 1'
#
loop_
_entity.id
_entity.type
_entity.pdbx_description
1 polymer ?
#
loop_
_entity_poly.entity_id
_entity_poly.type
_entity_poly.pdbx_seq_one_letter_code
_entity_poly.pdbx_strand_id
1 'polypeptide(L)' 'RRGEKDLFGYVLRVKRTAVADELASAAELVMGQANEGIPAAIIRGYKFVKSEDARATELVRPVEEDLFV' A
#
# COMPACT_ATOMS: atom_id res chain seq x y z
N ARG A 1 5.35 -1.22 -10.43
CA ARG A 1 5.00 -1.34 -11.87
C ARG A 1 5.51 -0.15 -12.70
N ARG A 2 6.58 0.53 -12.27
CA ARG A 2 7.17 1.64 -13.03
C ARG A 2 7.82 1.06 -14.28
N GLY A 3 7.48 1.58 -15.46
CA GLY A 3 7.99 1.09 -16.74
C GLY A 3 7.10 0.09 -17.49
N GLU A 4 6.02 -0.40 -16.88
CA GLU A 4 5.01 -1.23 -17.57
C GLU A 4 4.15 -0.36 -18.50
N LYS A 5 3.60 -0.96 -19.56
CA LYS A 5 2.65 -0.29 -20.47
C LYS A 5 1.23 -0.43 -19.96
N ASP A 6 0.44 0.64 -20.07
CA ASP A 6 -1.00 0.60 -19.84
C ASP A 6 -1.76 -0.06 -21.00
N LEU A 7 -3.10 -0.09 -20.89
CA LEU A 7 -3.99 -0.68 -21.89
C LEU A 7 -3.87 -0.02 -23.28
N PHE A 8 -3.37 1.21 -23.35
CA PHE A 8 -3.20 2.00 -24.56
C PHE A 8 -1.75 2.09 -25.02
N GLY A 9 -0.84 1.35 -24.37
CA GLY A 9 0.57 1.27 -24.73
C GLY A 9 1.46 2.37 -24.13
N TYR A 10 0.94 3.24 -23.27
CA TYR A 10 1.73 4.28 -22.61
C TYR A 10 2.52 3.71 -21.43
N VAL A 11 3.77 4.16 -21.30
CA VAL A 11 4.62 3.76 -20.17
C VAL A 11 4.13 4.43 -18.89
N LEU A 12 3.81 3.62 -17.88
CA LEU A 12 3.48 4.08 -16.54
C LEU A 12 4.70 4.77 -15.91
N ARG A 13 4.67 6.10 -15.89
CA ARG A 13 5.76 6.95 -15.38
C ARG A 13 5.86 6.93 -13.86
N VAL A 14 4.73 6.89 -13.17
CA VAL A 14 4.67 6.96 -11.70
C VAL A 14 3.53 6.08 -11.22
N LYS A 15 3.85 4.88 -10.75
CA LYS A 15 2.93 4.10 -9.90
C LYS A 15 3.72 3.33 -8.85
N ARG A 16 3.92 3.97 -7.70
CA ARG A 16 4.21 3.30 -6.43
C ARG A 16 2.87 3.16 -5.71
N THR A 17 2.26 1.99 -5.80
CA THR A 17 1.05 1.68 -5.04
C THR A 17 1.48 1.26 -3.64
N ALA A 18 0.98 1.94 -2.61
CA ALA A 18 1.19 1.57 -1.21
C ALA A 18 0.25 0.40 -0.86
N VAL A 19 0.56 -0.78 -1.38
CA VAL A 19 -0.27 -1.99 -1.21
C VAL A 19 -0.51 -2.31 0.26
N ALA A 20 0.49 -2.08 1.12
CA ALA A 20 0.35 -2.30 2.56
C ALA A 20 -0.78 -1.45 3.16
N ASP A 21 -0.87 -0.18 2.77
CA ASP A 21 -1.92 0.74 3.24
C ASP A 21 -3.29 0.35 2.68
N GLU A 22 -3.38 -0.04 1.40
CA GLU A 22 -4.64 -0.51 0.81
C GLU A 22 -5.20 -1.73 1.56
N LEU A 23 -4.32 -2.66 1.95
CA LEU A 23 -4.70 -3.84 2.73
C LEU A 23 -5.08 -3.46 4.17
N ALA A 24 -4.35 -2.53 4.80
CA ALA A 24 -4.66 -2.04 6.14
C ALA A 24 -6.02 -1.33 6.18
N SER A 25 -6.29 -0.44 5.22
CA SER A 25 -7.60 0.23 5.09
C SER A 25 -8.74 -0.76 4.83
N ALA A 26 -8.49 -1.84 4.09
CA ALA A 26 -9.49 -2.89 3.91
C ALA A 26 -9.77 -3.67 5.22
N ALA A 27 -8.72 -3.95 6.01
CA ALA A 27 -8.85 -4.60 7.31
C ALA A 27 -9.61 -3.73 8.32
N GLU A 28 -9.39 -2.41 8.28
CA GLU A 28 -10.04 -1.43 9.13
C GLU A 28 -11.57 -1.49 9.08
N LEU A 29 -12.13 -1.73 7.88
CA LEU A 29 -13.58 -1.86 7.67
C LEU A 29 -14.23 -2.98 8.49
N VAL A 30 -13.49 -4.05 8.78
CA VAL A 30 -14.00 -5.20 9.56
C VAL A 30 -13.55 -5.18 11.01
N MET A 31 -12.44 -4.50 11.30
CA MET A 31 -11.94 -4.33 12.67
C MET A 31 -12.74 -3.28 13.44
N GLY A 32 -13.29 -2.28 12.74
CA GLY A 32 -13.94 -1.14 13.37
C GLY A 32 -12.94 -0.09 13.86
N GLN A 33 -13.45 0.95 14.50
CA GLN A 33 -12.66 2.14 14.89
C GLN A 33 -12.72 2.46 16.38
N ALA A 34 -13.50 1.71 17.15
CA ALA A 34 -13.82 2.01 18.54
C ALA A 34 -13.96 0.74 19.39
N ASN A 35 -15.17 0.45 19.87
CA ASN A 35 -15.46 -0.58 20.86
C ASN A 35 -15.91 -1.91 20.26
N GLU A 36 -15.73 -2.13 18.96
CA GLU A 36 -16.11 -3.35 18.24
C GLU A 36 -15.34 -4.58 18.76
N GLY A 37 -14.14 -4.36 19.32
CA GLY A 37 -13.37 -5.42 19.99
C GLY A 37 -12.76 -6.43 19.03
N ILE A 38 -12.50 -6.05 17.78
CA ILE A 38 -11.91 -6.90 16.74
C ILE A 38 -10.48 -6.42 16.45
N PRO A 39 -9.45 -6.99 17.11
CA PRO A 39 -8.08 -6.47 17.06
C PRO A 39 -7.28 -6.94 15.82
N ALA A 40 -7.83 -7.84 15.00
CA ALA A 40 -7.13 -8.41 13.87
C ALA A 40 -8.08 -8.84 12.75
N ALA A 41 -7.60 -8.75 11.51
CA ALA A 41 -8.26 -9.28 10.32
C ALA A 41 -7.29 -10.15 9.50
N ILE A 42 -7.83 -11.15 8.81
CA ILE A 42 -7.05 -12.04 7.94
C ILE A 42 -7.45 -11.75 6.49
N ILE A 43 -6.47 -11.35 5.68
CA ILE A 43 -6.65 -11.20 4.23
C ILE A 43 -6.16 -12.47 3.54
N ARG A 44 -7.02 -13.07 2.69
CA ARG A 44 -6.72 -14.30 1.95
C ARG A 44 -6.89 -14.09 0.45
N GLY A 45 -6.05 -14.74 -0.34
CA GLY A 45 -6.15 -14.76 -1.81
C GLY A 45 -5.43 -13.60 -2.52
N TYR A 46 -4.92 -12.62 -1.77
CA TYR A 46 -4.08 -11.57 -2.34
C TYR A 46 -2.69 -12.11 -2.68
N LYS A 47 -2.28 -11.98 -3.94
CA LYS A 47 -0.94 -12.36 -4.40
C LYS A 47 0.00 -11.17 -4.22
N PHE A 48 1.04 -11.35 -3.42
CA PHE A 48 2.07 -10.33 -3.17
C PHE A 48 3.47 -10.91 -3.40
N VAL A 49 4.43 -10.03 -3.69
CA VAL A 49 5.84 -10.40 -3.78
C VAL A 49 6.41 -10.32 -2.37
N LYS A 50 6.96 -11.43 -1.88
CA LYS A 50 7.64 -11.47 -0.59
C LYS A 50 9.00 -10.77 -0.71
N SER A 51 9.36 -10.01 0.31
CA SER A 51 10.66 -9.38 0.44
C SER A 51 11.00 -9.31 1.93
N GLU A 52 12.19 -9.81 2.30
CA GLU A 52 12.71 -9.69 3.66
C GLU A 52 13.39 -8.33 3.90
N ASP A 53 13.73 -7.62 2.81
CA ASP A 53 14.43 -6.33 2.87
C ASP A 53 13.46 -5.14 2.87
N ALA A 54 12.17 -5.37 2.57
CA ALA A 54 11.17 -4.33 2.48
C ALA A 54 10.86 -3.70 3.84
N ARG A 55 10.84 -2.36 3.91
CA ARG A 55 10.58 -1.60 5.14
C ARG A 55 9.40 -0.65 5.01
N ALA A 56 8.63 -0.47 6.08
CA ALA A 56 7.57 0.53 6.14
C ALA A 56 8.09 1.96 5.91
N THR A 57 9.35 2.23 6.27
CA THR A 57 10.01 3.51 6.06
C THR A 57 10.21 3.86 4.58
N GLU A 58 10.13 2.89 3.65
CA GLU A 58 10.21 3.15 2.21
C GLU A 58 8.99 3.91 1.66
N LEU A 59 7.86 3.91 2.39
CA LEU A 59 6.66 4.68 2.05
C LEU A 59 6.74 6.12 2.53
N VAL A 60 7.60 6.42 3.51
CA VAL A 60 7.78 7.77 4.05
C VAL A 60 8.51 8.60 3.00
N ARG A 61 7.93 9.74 2.64
CA ARG A 61 8.57 10.67 1.71
C ARG A 61 9.69 11.44 2.44
N PRO A 62 10.89 11.57 1.85
CA PRO A 62 11.91 12.46 2.39
C PRO A 62 11.39 13.89 2.51
N VAL A 63 11.84 14.61 3.53
CA VAL A 63 11.39 15.99 3.80
C VAL A 63 11.68 16.90 2.61
N GLU A 64 12.79 16.67 1.92
CA GLU A 64 13.21 17.46 0.75
C GLU A 64 12.32 17.24 -0.48
N GLU A 65 11.57 16.13 -0.51
CA GLU A 65 10.62 15.79 -1.59
C GLU A 65 9.17 16.07 -1.18
N ASP A 66 8.92 16.43 0.08
CA ASP A 66 7.58 16.70 0.60
C ASP A 66 7.20 18.17 0.38
N LEU A 67 6.32 18.41 -0.59
CA LEU A 67 5.87 19.75 -0.96
C LEU A 67 4.67 20.25 -0.13
N PHE A 68 4.13 19.41 0.75
CA PHE A 68 2.85 19.66 1.44
C PHE A 68 2.95 19.61 2.96
N VAL A 69 4.15 19.33 3.50
CA VAL A 69 4.46 19.30 4.94
C VAL A 69 5.41 20.44 5.30
#